data_AF-A0A3A4QP23-F1
#
_entry.id   AF-A0A3A4QP23-F1
#
_cell.length_a   1.000
_cell.length_b   1.000
_cell.length_c   1.000
_cell.angle_alpha   90.00
_cell.angle_beta   90.00
_cell.angle_gamma   90.00
#
_symmetry.space_group_name_H-M   'P 1'
#
loop_
_entity.id
_entity.type
_entity.pdbx_description
1 polymer ?
#
loop_
_entity_poly.entity_id
_entity_poly.type
_entity_poly.pdbx_seq_one_letter_code
_entity_poly.pdbx_strand_id
1 'polypeptide(L)'
;MVNDSFYSLSSVYIRQMPDARVGLHCEAIQKPHIISPLEWGNIWVYGMEIFLAGFISHEEFSRRAHPLLPNSKVFQYEHTRVKNLSLPVLNLKPMQDLLGTNH
;
A
#
# COMPACT_ATOMS: atom_id res chain seq x y z
N MET A 1 -8.48 -10.61 -26.75
CA MET A 1 -7.75 -9.97 -25.63
C MET A 1 -8.68 -8.90 -25.09
N VAL A 2 -9.17 -9.04 -23.87
CA VAL A 2 -10.02 -8.02 -23.24
C VAL A 2 -9.09 -6.88 -22.83
N ASN A 3 -9.33 -5.69 -23.39
CA ASN A 3 -8.53 -4.48 -23.14
C ASN A 3 -9.07 -3.80 -21.88
N ASP A 4 -9.03 -4.51 -20.74
CA ASP A 4 -9.49 -3.93 -19.48
C ASP A 4 -8.44 -2.92 -19.00
N SER A 5 -8.86 -1.66 -19.01
CA SER A 5 -8.05 -0.57 -18.46
C SER A 5 -8.13 -0.62 -16.93
N PHE A 6 -6.97 -0.73 -16.28
CA PHE A 6 -6.87 -0.68 -14.83
C PHE A 6 -6.67 0.77 -14.38
N TYR A 7 -7.49 1.20 -13.42
CA TYR A 7 -7.38 2.52 -12.82
C TYR A 7 -7.06 2.35 -11.33
N SER A 8 -6.05 3.06 -10.86
CA SER A 8 -5.59 2.98 -9.47
C SER A 8 -5.42 4.37 -8.88
N LEU A 9 -5.88 4.53 -7.64
CA LEU A 9 -5.58 5.69 -6.80
C LEU A 9 -4.59 5.22 -5.72
N SER A 10 -3.36 5.74 -5.77
CA SER A 10 -2.28 5.27 -4.88
C SER A 10 -2.40 5.81 -3.45
N SER A 11 -2.79 7.09 -3.33
CA SER A 11 -2.96 7.73 -2.03
C SER A 11 -3.91 8.93 -2.13
N VAL A 12 -4.57 9.24 -1.02
CA VAL A 12 -5.36 10.46 -0.84
C VAL A 12 -4.87 11.12 0.42
N TYR A 13 -4.37 12.35 0.29
CA TYR A 13 -4.00 13.17 1.43
C TYR A 13 -5.23 13.96 1.91
N ILE A 14 -5.62 13.74 3.16
CA ILE A 14 -6.72 14.46 3.82
C ILE A 14 -6.18 15.18 5.05
N ARG A 15 -6.57 16.45 5.22
CA ARG A 15 -6.19 17.25 6.40
C ARG A 15 -6.96 16.87 7.66
N GLN A 16 -8.18 16.36 7.49
CA GLN A 16 -9.07 15.91 8.56
C GLN A 16 -9.84 14.69 8.08
N MET A 17 -10.10 13.74 8.98
CA MET A 17 -10.92 12.57 8.67
C MET A 17 -12.35 13.00 8.29
N PRO A 18 -12.88 12.54 7.14
CA PRO A 18 -14.25 12.82 6.75
C PRO A 18 -15.24 12.21 7.74
N ASP A 19 -16.17 13.02 8.23
CA ASP A 19 -17.36 12.59 8.98
C ASP A 19 -18.50 12.15 8.05
N ALA A 20 -18.36 12.42 6.74
CA ALA A 20 -19.29 12.05 5.68
C ALA A 20 -18.72 11.00 4.71
N ARG A 21 -19.59 10.43 3.88
CA ARG A 21 -19.21 9.50 2.80
C ARG A 21 -18.37 10.23 1.75
N VAL A 22 -17.24 9.64 1.37
CA VAL A 22 -16.38 10.15 0.29
C VAL A 22 -16.58 9.32 -0.97
N GLY A 23 -16.85 9.99 -2.10
CA GLY A 23 -16.93 9.35 -3.40
C GLY A 23 -15.64 9.49 -4.19
N LEU A 24 -15.04 8.38 -4.60
CA LEU A 24 -13.97 8.34 -5.58
C LEU A 24 -14.58 8.18 -6.97
N HIS A 25 -14.48 9.22 -7.79
CA HIS A 25 -14.96 9.21 -9.16
C HIS A 25 -13.79 9.06 -10.13
N CYS A 26 -13.93 8.13 -11.07
CA CYS A 26 -13.09 8.03 -12.25
C CYS A 26 -14.02 8.18 -13.46
N GLU A 27 -13.73 9.16 -14.32
CA GLU A 27 -14.57 9.49 -15.48
C GLU A 27 -14.83 8.27 -16.38
N ALA A 28 -13.81 7.42 -16.55
CA ALA A 28 -13.92 6.19 -17.32
C ALA A 28 -14.76 5.09 -16.65
N ILE A 29 -14.83 5.06 -15.31
CA ILE A 29 -15.54 4.01 -14.56
C ILE A 29 -17.03 4.38 -14.37
N GLN A 30 -17.42 5.66 -14.53
CA GLN A 30 -18.78 6.24 -14.38
C GLN A 30 -19.53 5.95 -13.07
N LYS A 31 -19.14 4.93 -12.31
CA LYS A 31 -19.68 4.55 -11.02
C LYS A 31 -18.71 4.97 -9.92
N PRO A 32 -19.10 5.92 -9.04
CA PRO A 32 -18.24 6.31 -7.95
C PRO A 32 -18.10 5.17 -6.93
N HIS A 33 -16.87 4.93 -6.47
CA HIS A 33 -16.62 4.09 -5.31
C HIS A 33 -16.85 4.92 -4.05
N ILE A 34 -17.73 4.45 -3.15
CA ILE A 34 -18.12 5.20 -1.96
C ILE A 34 -17.43 4.60 -0.74
N ILE A 35 -16.71 5.45 0.00
CA ILE A 35 -16.03 5.11 1.25
C ILE A 35 -16.84 5.73 2.39
N SER A 36 -17.40 4.89 3.25
CA SER A 36 -18.09 5.25 4.49
C SER A 36 -17.11 5.81 5.53
N PRO A 37 -17.53 6.73 6.42
CA PRO A 37 -16.71 7.20 7.55
C PRO A 37 -16.06 6.06 8.36
N LEU A 38 -16.76 4.93 8.54
CA LEU A 38 -16.24 3.77 9.28
C LEU A 38 -15.17 2.99 8.52
N GLU A 39 -15.13 3.12 7.19
CA GLU A 39 -14.16 2.47 6.31
C GLU A 39 -12.83 3.24 6.26
N TRP A 40 -12.80 4.48 6.77
CA TRP A 40 -11.55 5.21 7.08
C TRP A 40 -10.85 4.67 8.35
N GLY A 41 -11.26 3.49 8.82
CA GLY A 41 -10.71 2.81 9.97
C GLY A 41 -9.18 2.80 9.95
N ASN A 42 -8.60 3.19 11.07
CA ASN A 42 -7.16 3.33 11.21
C ASN A 42 -6.49 1.96 11.05
N ILE A 43 -5.54 1.86 10.13
CA ILE A 43 -4.77 0.62 9.91
C ILE A 43 -3.70 0.44 11.02
N TRP A 44 -3.55 1.42 11.94
CA TRP A 44 -2.42 1.48 12.86
C TRP A 44 -2.77 1.76 14.33
N VAL A 45 -2.00 1.03 15.15
CA VAL A 45 -1.94 0.97 16.60
C VAL A 45 -1.66 2.35 17.20
N TYR A 46 -2.49 2.78 18.15
CA TYR A 46 -2.35 4.08 18.82
C TYR A 46 -0.95 4.27 19.40
N GLY A 47 -0.34 5.44 19.14
CA GLY A 47 0.97 5.83 19.66
C GLY A 47 2.18 5.45 18.79
N MET A 48 1.96 4.94 17.57
CA MET A 48 3.06 4.60 16.64
C MET A 48 3.17 5.59 15.48
N GLU A 49 4.41 5.84 15.04
CA GLU A 49 4.72 6.59 13.81
C GLU A 49 4.85 5.63 12.61
N ILE A 50 4.34 6.04 11.45
CA ILE A 50 4.47 5.28 10.20
C ILE A 50 5.53 5.96 9.33
N PHE A 51 6.53 5.19 8.92
CA PHE A 51 7.56 5.65 7.97
C PHE A 51 7.36 4.96 6.63
N LEU A 52 7.18 5.75 5.57
CA LEU A 52 7.21 5.26 4.19
C LEU A 52 8.66 5.26 3.70
N ALA A 53 9.29 4.09 3.68
CA ALA A 53 10.73 3.96 3.36
C ALA A 53 11.04 3.81 1.86
N GLY A 54 10.06 3.40 1.04
CA GLY A 54 10.24 3.18 -0.39
C GLY A 54 9.05 2.45 -0.99
N PHE A 55 9.07 2.24 -2.31
CA PHE A 55 8.02 1.54 -3.03
C PHE A 55 8.58 0.48 -3.99
N ILE A 56 7.74 -0.46 -4.40
CA ILE A 56 8.06 -1.47 -5.42
C ILE A 56 6.74 -1.91 -6.07
N SER A 57 6.77 -2.24 -7.37
CA SER A 57 5.59 -2.80 -8.02
C SER A 57 5.38 -4.25 -7.58
N HIS A 58 4.15 -4.75 -7.67
CA HIS A 58 3.84 -6.14 -7.37
C HIS A 58 4.63 -7.12 -8.24
N GLU A 59 4.80 -6.80 -9.54
CA GLU A 59 5.59 -7.60 -10.47
C GLU A 59 7.07 -7.67 -10.05
N GLU A 60 7.68 -6.51 -9.77
CA GLU A 60 9.08 -6.45 -9.35
C GLU A 60 9.30 -7.16 -8.02
N PHE A 61 8.36 -7.04 -7.08
CA PHE A 61 8.41 -7.75 -5.82
C PHE A 61 8.34 -9.26 -6.04
N SER A 62 7.39 -9.73 -6.86
CA SER A 62 7.25 -11.16 -7.18
C SER A 62 8.52 -11.75 -7.80
N ARG A 63 9.25 -10.96 -8.59
CA ARG A 63 10.51 -11.38 -9.23
C ARG A 63 11.73 -11.31 -8.32
N ARG A 64 11.81 -10.30 -7.45
CA ARG A 64 13.03 -9.97 -6.67
C ARG A 64 12.99 -10.44 -5.22
N ALA A 65 11.81 -10.75 -4.70
CA ALA A 65 11.66 -11.19 -3.33
C ALA A 65 12.18 -12.62 -3.14
N HIS A 66 12.73 -12.88 -1.97
CA HIS A 66 13.27 -14.16 -1.58
C HIS A 66 12.30 -14.86 -0.63
N PRO A 67 12.14 -16.19 -0.76
CA PRO A 67 11.26 -16.94 0.14
C PRO A 67 11.81 -16.93 1.56
N LEU A 68 10.96 -16.57 2.52
CA LEU A 68 11.14 -16.88 3.93
C LEU A 68 10.35 -18.15 4.23
N LEU A 69 11.06 -19.21 4.59
CA LEU A 69 10.44 -20.46 4.97
C LEU A 69 9.71 -20.31 6.32
N PRO A 70 8.75 -21.19 6.63
CA PRO A 70 8.22 -21.30 7.99
C PRO A 70 9.34 -21.45 9.03
N ASN A 71 9.09 -20.96 10.24
CA ASN A 71 10.02 -20.89 11.37
C ASN A 71 11.24 -19.99 11.17
N SER A 72 11.21 -19.07 10.19
CA SER A 72 12.23 -18.04 10.04
C SER A 72 12.06 -16.95 11.09
N LYS A 73 13.15 -16.53 11.74
CA LYS A 73 13.12 -15.41 12.71
C LYS A 73 12.98 -14.08 11.98
N VAL A 74 12.02 -13.26 12.41
CA VAL A 74 11.78 -11.92 11.84
C VAL A 74 11.56 -10.90 12.96
N PHE A 75 11.51 -9.61 12.60
CA PHE A 75 11.30 -8.54 13.57
C PHE A 75 9.84 -8.41 14.04
N GLN A 76 8.89 -8.68 13.15
CA GLN A 76 7.46 -8.41 13.36
C GLN A 76 6.81 -9.39 14.37
N TYR A 77 7.34 -10.59 14.48
CA TYR A 77 6.91 -11.66 15.38
C TYR A 77 8.04 -12.68 15.52
N GLU A 78 7.96 -13.54 16.53
CA GLU A 78 9.06 -14.45 16.89
C GLU A 78 9.54 -15.32 15.71
N HIS A 79 8.61 -15.99 15.02
CA HIS A 79 8.89 -16.81 13.84
C HIS A 79 7.74 -16.82 12.82
N THR A 80 8.06 -16.97 11.53
CA THR A 80 7.07 -17.11 10.44
C THR A 80 6.26 -18.40 10.59
N ARG A 81 4.93 -18.31 10.53
CA ARG A 81 4.05 -19.50 10.57
C ARG A 81 3.88 -20.17 9.21
N VAL A 82 3.99 -19.38 8.15
CA VAL A 82 3.78 -19.80 6.75
C VAL A 82 4.92 -19.27 5.88
N LYS A 83 5.01 -19.79 4.66
CA LYS A 83 5.94 -19.28 3.65
C LYS A 83 5.57 -17.83 3.33
N ASN A 84 6.54 -16.94 3.48
CA ASN A 84 6.42 -15.54 3.11
C ASN A 84 7.43 -15.19 2.02
N LEU A 85 7.30 -14.00 1.45
CA LEU A 85 8.30 -13.39 0.59
C LEU A 85 8.92 -12.20 1.33
N SER A 86 10.21 -11.99 1.13
CA SER A 86 10.95 -10.90 1.76
C SER A 86 11.82 -10.16 0.77
N LEU A 87 11.96 -8.87 1.00
CA LEU A 87 12.84 -8.00 0.25
C LEU A 87 13.47 -7.01 1.24
N PRO A 88 14.81 -6.81 1.19
CA PRO A 88 15.46 -5.76 1.96
C PRO A 88 14.90 -4.38 1.61
N VAL A 89 14.73 -3.51 2.62
CA VAL A 89 14.26 -2.13 2.42
C VAL A 89 15.17 -1.35 1.45
N LEU A 90 16.48 -1.61 1.49
CA LEU A 90 17.47 -1.02 0.58
C LEU A 90 17.22 -1.33 -0.91
N ASN A 91 16.38 -2.33 -1.21
CA ASN A 91 16.05 -2.73 -2.58
C ASN A 91 14.75 -2.09 -3.10
N LEU A 92 14.07 -1.30 -2.27
CA LEU A 92 12.91 -0.51 -2.67
C LEU A 92 13.37 0.71 -3.49
N LYS A 93 12.47 1.19 -4.35
CA LYS A 93 12.64 2.45 -5.05
C LYS A 93 12.38 3.63 -4.09
N PRO A 94 13.07 4.76 -4.23
CA PRO A 94 12.87 5.94 -3.38
C PRO A 94 11.43 6.46 -3.43
N MET A 95 10.86 6.89 -2.30
CA MET A 95 9.49 7.42 -2.27
C MET A 95 9.30 8.65 -3.17
N GLN A 96 10.36 9.40 -3.42
CA GLN A 96 10.35 10.61 -4.26
C GLN A 96 9.91 10.31 -5.69
N ASP A 97 10.28 9.15 -6.25
CA ASP A 97 9.91 8.78 -7.61
C ASP A 97 8.41 8.43 -7.73
N LEU A 98 7.78 8.02 -6.61
CA LEU A 98 6.36 7.71 -6.57
C LEU A 98 5.49 8.94 -6.31
N LEU A 99 5.92 9.82 -5.40
CA LEU A 99 5.12 10.96 -4.95
C LEU A 99 5.32 12.22 -5.80
N GLY A 100 6.36 12.24 -6.64
CA GLY A 100 6.76 13.43 -7.39
C GLY A 100 7.41 14.46 -6.47
N THR A 101 8.52 15.05 -6.89
CA THR A 101 9.09 16.22 -6.22
C THR A 101 8.23 17.44 -6.55
N ASN A 102 7.45 17.91 -5.58
CA ASN A 102 7.01 19.31 -5.61
C ASN A 102 8.25 20.18 -5.34
N HIS A 103 8.76 20.82 -6.40
CA HIS A 103 9.64 21.98 -6.29
C HIS A 103 8.80 23.26 -6.38
#